data_AF-A0A947WAF3-F1
#
_entry.id   AF-A0A947WAF3-F1
#
_cell.length_a   1.000
_cell.length_b   1.000
_cell.length_c   1.000
_cell.angle_alpha   90.00
_cell.angle_beta   90.00
_cell.angle_gamma   90.00
#
_symmetry.space_group_name_H-M   'P 1'
#
loop_
_entity.id
_entity.type
_entity.pdbx_description
1 polymer ?
#
loop_
_entity_poly.entity_id
_entity_poly.type
_entity_poly.pdbx_seq_one_letter_code
_entity_poly.pdbx_strand_id
1 'polypeptide(L)'
;MENNYIKTLILLNHRLEGIDFAFVGSISLYLQGIKSIKPRDIDLVVYEKDLDKKIQIGFESVKLSCISLEDDLKVYKALDREDKVKIIKDFLK
;
A
#
# COMPACT_ATOMS: atom_id res chain seq x y z
N MET A 1 7.23 11.83 -9.43
CA MET A 1 8.12 10.82 -8.80
C MET A 1 8.32 9.65 -9.77
N GLU A 2 8.77 9.92 -10.99
CA GLU A 2 8.16 9.25 -12.14
C GLU A 2 9.03 8.29 -12.92
N ASN A 3 10.09 7.73 -12.33
CA ASN A 3 10.71 6.56 -12.97
C ASN A 3 11.37 5.62 -11.97
N ASN A 4 12.16 6.18 -11.04
CA ASN A 4 12.90 5.35 -10.10
C ASN A 4 11.96 4.64 -9.11
N TYR A 5 10.90 5.31 -8.65
CA TYR A 5 10.01 4.74 -7.63
C TYR A 5 9.17 3.57 -8.16
N ILE A 6 8.59 3.71 -9.35
CA ILE A 6 7.87 2.62 -10.03
C ILE A 6 8.82 1.44 -10.30
N LYS A 7 10.04 1.72 -10.79
CA LYS A 7 11.07 0.69 -10.97
C LYS A 7 11.40 -0.03 -9.66
N THR A 8 11.49 0.69 -8.54
CA THR A 8 11.71 0.08 -7.22
C THR A 8 10.57 -0.85 -6.83
N LEU A 9 9.31 -0.47 -7.03
CA LEU A 9 8.17 -1.34 -6.71
C LEU A 9 8.18 -2.62 -7.55
N ILE A 10 8.41 -2.49 -8.86
CA ILE A 10 8.52 -3.64 -9.78
C ILE A 10 9.70 -4.54 -9.36
N LEU A 11 10.85 -3.94 -9.03
CA LEU A 11 12.03 -4.67 -8.59
C LEU A 11 11.77 -5.41 -7.27
N LEU A 12 11.16 -4.77 -6.28
CA LEU A 12 10.82 -5.40 -5.00
C LEU A 12 9.85 -6.56 -5.21
N ASN A 13 8.82 -6.38 -6.03
CA ASN A 13 7.86 -7.45 -6.33
C ASN A 13 8.53 -8.69 -6.94
N HIS A 14 9.49 -8.49 -7.85
CA HIS A 14 10.28 -9.59 -8.40
C HIS A 14 11.26 -10.19 -7.39
N ARG A 15 11.92 -9.37 -6.57
CA ARG A 15 12.94 -9.85 -5.61
C ARG A 15 12.34 -10.60 -4.43
N LEU A 16 11.10 -10.28 -4.08
CA LEU A 16 10.34 -10.93 -3.01
C LEU A 16 9.43 -12.05 -3.53
N GLU A 17 9.62 -12.51 -4.77
CA GLU A 17 8.88 -13.65 -5.31
C GLU A 17 9.06 -14.89 -4.41
N GLY A 18 7.95 -15.52 -4.03
CA GLY A 18 7.92 -16.64 -3.10
C GLY A 18 7.88 -16.25 -1.61
N ILE A 19 8.03 -14.97 -1.28
CA ILE A 19 7.78 -14.44 0.06
C ILE A 19 6.36 -13.87 0.09
N ASP A 20 5.56 -14.25 1.07
CA ASP A 20 4.29 -13.59 1.26
C ASP A 20 4.49 -12.22 1.93
N PHE A 21 4.03 -11.17 1.24
CA PHE A 21 4.12 -9.80 1.73
C PHE A 21 2.96 -8.96 1.22
N ALA A 22 2.73 -7.84 1.89
CA ALA A 22 1.84 -6.78 1.42
C ALA A 22 2.49 -5.40 1.63
N PHE A 23 2.34 -4.51 0.66
CA PHE A 23 2.61 -3.10 0.82
C PHE A 23 1.58 -2.48 1.78
N VAL A 24 2.05 -1.65 2.70
CA VAL A 24 1.21 -0.96 3.70
C VAL A 24 1.52 0.52 3.72
N GLY A 25 0.74 1.27 4.48
CA GLY A 25 1.05 2.66 4.72
C GLY A 25 0.84 3.53 3.48
N SER A 26 1.67 4.56 3.29
CA SER A 26 1.38 5.57 2.26
C SER A 26 1.44 5.02 0.83
N ILE A 27 2.26 3.99 0.60
CA ILE A 27 2.34 3.31 -0.69
C ILE A 27 1.06 2.53 -0.99
N SER A 28 0.48 1.85 -0.01
CA SER A 28 -0.79 1.13 -0.16
C SER A 28 -1.90 2.06 -0.66
N LEU A 29 -2.00 3.26 -0.07
CA LEU A 29 -2.97 4.28 -0.50
C LEU A 29 -2.76 4.72 -1.95
N TYR A 30 -1.51 4.95 -2.34
CA TYR A 30 -1.16 5.40 -3.69
C TYR A 30 -1.46 4.33 -4.76
N LEU A 31 -1.16 3.07 -4.45
CA LEU A 31 -1.42 1.93 -5.33
C LEU A 31 -2.93 1.77 -5.56
N GLN A 32 -3.74 1.92 -4.51
CA GLN A 32 -5.21 1.82 -4.56
C GLN A 32 -5.91 3.04 -5.19
N GLY A 33 -5.16 4.03 -5.69
CA GLY A 33 -5.70 5.12 -6.51
C GLY A 33 -5.70 6.50 -5.85
N ILE A 34 -5.25 6.63 -4.60
CA ILE A 34 -5.17 7.93 -3.92
C ILE A 34 -3.93 8.70 -4.38
N LYS A 35 -3.97 9.24 -5.60
CA LYS A 35 -2.81 9.87 -6.28
C LYS A 35 -2.35 11.20 -5.64
N SER A 36 -3.15 11.80 -4.75
CA SER A 36 -2.74 12.96 -3.95
C SER A 36 -1.65 12.62 -2.93
N ILE A 37 -1.51 11.34 -2.56
CA ILE A 37 -0.43 10.85 -1.71
C ILE A 37 0.85 10.76 -2.54
N LYS A 38 1.93 11.29 -1.97
CA LYS A 38 3.30 11.11 -2.48
C LYS A 38 4.09 10.30 -1.44
N PRO A 39 4.14 8.97 -1.58
CA PRO A 39 4.97 8.15 -0.69
C PRO A 39 6.43 8.61 -0.72
N ARG A 40 7.10 8.56 0.42
CA ARG A 40 8.53 8.91 0.55
C ARG A 40 9.39 7.68 0.82
N ASP A 41 8.75 6.66 1.35
CA ASP A 41 9.23 5.38 1.81
C ASP A 41 8.32 4.27 1.27
N ILE A 42 8.81 3.04 1.36
CA ILE A 42 8.08 1.83 1.00
C ILE A 42 7.99 0.98 2.26
N ASP A 43 6.78 0.85 2.80
CA ASP A 43 6.50 0.00 3.94
C ASP A 43 5.93 -1.34 3.47
N LEU A 44 6.39 -2.42 4.11
CA LEU A 44 6.04 -3.80 3.80
C LEU A 44 5.75 -4.55 5.11
N VAL A 45 4.76 -5.44 5.08
CA VAL A 45 4.53 -6.45 6.13
C VAL A 45 4.67 -7.84 5.55
N VAL A 46 5.21 -8.75 6.36
CA VAL A 46 5.44 -10.17 6.01
C VAL A 46 4.89 -11.14 7.07
N TYR A 47 4.33 -10.61 8.15
CA TYR A 47 3.79 -11.44 9.23
C TYR A 47 2.41 -11.96 8.82
N GLU A 48 2.24 -13.29 8.85
CA GLU A 48 1.02 -13.98 8.41
C GLU A 48 -0.27 -13.40 9.02
N LYS A 49 -0.26 -13.10 10.32
CA LYS A 49 -1.40 -12.48 11.03
C LYS A 49 -1.86 -11.14 10.43
N ASP A 50 -0.97 -10.44 9.74
CA ASP A 50 -1.21 -9.12 9.15
C ASP A 50 -1.50 -9.24 7.64
N LEU A 51 -1.45 -10.46 7.07
CA LEU A 51 -1.61 -10.75 5.64
C LEU A 51 -2.99 -11.34 5.29
N ASP A 52 -3.81 -11.72 6.27
CA ASP A 52 -5.11 -12.39 6.09
C ASP A 52 -6.10 -11.66 5.17
N LYS A 53 -5.86 -10.38 4.86
CA LYS A 53 -6.75 -9.53 4.06
C LYS A 53 -6.04 -8.73 2.97
N LYS A 54 -4.86 -9.17 2.54
CA LYS A 54 -4.18 -8.52 1.41
C LYS A 54 -5.07 -8.57 0.16
N ILE A 55 -5.09 -7.48 -0.57
CA ILE A 55 -5.72 -7.36 -1.87
C ILE A 55 -4.64 -7.30 -2.95
N GLN A 56 -4.99 -7.70 -4.17
CA GLN A 56 -4.11 -7.54 -5.33
C GLN A 56 -4.54 -6.35 -6.15
N ILE A 57 -3.58 -5.46 -6.42
CA ILE A 57 -3.77 -4.31 -7.28
C ILE A 57 -2.94 -4.50 -8.54
N GLY A 58 -3.59 -4.37 -9.69
CA GLY A 58 -2.90 -4.23 -10.97
C GLY A 58 -2.19 -2.89 -11.02
N PHE A 59 -0.88 -2.89 -11.14
CA PHE A 59 -0.07 -1.69 -11.23
C PHE A 59 0.95 -1.84 -12.36
N GLU A 60 0.79 -1.02 -13.40
CA GLU A 60 1.55 -1.16 -14.64
C GLU A 60 1.43 -2.59 -15.22
N SER A 61 2.55 -3.31 -15.35
CA SER A 61 2.62 -4.68 -15.84
C SER A 61 2.70 -5.74 -14.74
N VAL A 62 2.59 -5.35 -13.46
CA VAL A 62 2.71 -6.27 -12.31
C VAL A 62 1.46 -6.26 -11.44
N LYS A 63 1.25 -7.35 -10.70
CA LYS A 63 0.26 -7.42 -9.61
C LYS A 63 0.99 -7.22 -8.30
N LEU A 64 0.60 -6.19 -7.55
CA LEU A 64 1.17 -5.88 -6.24
C LEU A 64 0.17 -6.23 -5.15
N SER A 65 0.66 -6.87 -4.09
CA SER A 65 -0.13 -7.11 -2.89
C SER A 65 -0.08 -5.89 -1.97
N CYS A 66 -1.22 -5.37 -1.55
CA CYS A 66 -1.29 -4.36 -0.48
C CYS A 66 -2.44 -4.68 0.47
N ILE A 67 -2.50 -4.03 1.63
CA ILE A 67 -3.67 -4.14 2.51
C ILE A 67 -4.82 -3.28 1.97
N SER A 68 -6.06 -3.59 2.35
CA SER A 68 -7.21 -2.81 1.88
C SER A 68 -7.25 -1.42 2.52
N LEU A 69 -7.86 -0.46 1.83
CA LEU A 69 -8.06 0.89 2.38
C LEU A 69 -8.82 0.88 3.71
N GLU A 70 -9.74 -0.06 3.93
CA GLU A 70 -10.47 -0.20 5.20
C GLU A 70 -9.55 -0.64 6.35
N ASP A 71 -8.57 -1.48 6.09
CA ASP A 71 -7.60 -1.91 7.09
C ASP A 71 -6.53 -0.84 7.33
N ASP A 72 -6.02 -0.18 6.28
CA ASP A 72 -5.21 1.04 6.40
C ASP A 72 -5.93 2.10 7.27
N LEU A 73 -7.24 2.29 7.05
CA LEU A 73 -8.05 3.24 7.82
C LEU A 73 -8.11 2.88 9.31
N LYS A 74 -8.20 1.59 9.67
CA LYS A 74 -8.19 1.15 11.08
C LYS A 74 -6.85 1.43 11.72
N VAL A 75 -5.75 1.07 11.04
CA VAL A 75 -4.39 1.30 11.52
C VAL A 75 -4.14 2.80 11.70
N TYR A 76 -4.48 3.63 10.71
CA TYR A 76 -4.27 5.08 10.82
C TYR A 76 -5.14 5.75 11.87
N LYS A 77 -6.35 5.24 12.14
CA LYS A 77 -7.15 5.70 13.29
C LYS A 77 -6.48 5.35 14.62
N ALA A 78 -5.93 4.14 14.76
CA ALA A 78 -5.26 3.71 15.99
C ALA A 78 -3.93 4.44 16.25
N LEU A 79 -3.33 5.02 15.20
CA LEU A 79 -2.09 5.80 15.27
C LEU A 79 -2.32 7.32 15.30
N ASP A 80 -3.56 7.79 15.47
CA ASP A 80 -3.93 9.22 15.49
C ASP A 80 -3.47 10.00 14.22
N ARG A 81 -3.48 9.32 13.06
CA ARG A 81 -3.10 9.89 11.76
C ARG A 81 -4.29 10.49 11.03
N GLU A 82 -4.87 11.54 11.61
CA GLU A 82 -6.11 12.17 11.11
C GLU A 82 -6.02 12.62 9.64
N ASP A 83 -4.83 13.07 9.19
CA ASP A 83 -4.57 13.46 7.81
C ASP A 83 -4.86 12.33 6.82
N LYS A 84 -4.38 11.12 7.13
CA LYS A 84 -4.58 9.92 6.31
C LYS A 84 -6.00 9.39 6.42
N VAL A 85 -6.54 9.37 7.63
CA VAL A 85 -7.93 8.94 7.89
C VAL A 85 -8.92 9.74 7.05
N LYS A 86 -8.75 11.07 6.99
CA LYS A 86 -9.62 11.93 6.18
C LYS A 86 -9.54 11.59 4.69
N ILE A 87 -8.32 11.50 4.16
CA ILE A 87 -8.08 11.20 2.74
C ILE A 87 -8.72 9.86 2.33
N ILE A 88 -8.55 8.81 3.14
CA ILE A 88 -9.13 7.50 2.84
C ILE A 88 -10.66 7.57 2.89
N LYS A 89 -11.23 8.19 3.92
CA LYS A 89 -12.69 8.36 4.04
C LYS A 89 -13.29 9.14 2.88
N ASP A 90 -12.60 10.16 2.38
CA ASP A 90 -13.09 10.95 1.25
C ASP A 90 -12.99 10.19 -0.07
N PHE A 91 -12.03 9.26 -0.21
CA PHE A 91 -11.90 8.39 -1.39
C PHE A 91 -12.92 7.25 -1.42
N LEU A 92 -13.32 6.72 -0.25
CA LEU A 92 -14.27 5.60 -0.14
C LEU A 92 -15.76 6.00 -0.23
N LYS A 93 -16.06 7.29 -0.33
CA LYS A 93 -17.43 7.80 -0.54
C LYS A 93 -17.81 7.76 -2.01
#